data_AF-A0A5C5WD41-F1
#
_entry.id   AF-A0A5C5WD41-F1
#
_cell.length_a   1.000
_cell.length_b   1.000
_cell.length_c   1.000
_cell.angle_alpha   90.00
_cell.angle_beta   90.00
_cell.angle_gamma   90.00
#
_symmetry.space_group_name_H-M   'P 1'
#
loop_
_entity.id
_entity.type
_entity.pdbx_description
1 polymer ?
#
loop_
_entity_poly.entity_id
_entity_poly.type
_entity_poly.pdbx_seq_one_letter_code
_entity_poly.pdbx_strand_id
1 'polypeptide(L)'
;MTGGEIQEALRARRFTDIRIRLLAEGNTDRCGEEKRLELYRRALARVELRLGNARAAAALLTSLVESNPLPGAGDYNERGACYWLMEDREAAIRDWREGLRCKYGDGAGNLSPALLLYYPAVALSDEALRQEAIEAIEQRLNTGWAKNWPAPLGRYLLDQADDAELAQEIAREHPISQPDERCRFEFYRAIKAFERGDEPLAIRRCQCAVAIEQQTTSSTEFVLADHMVRQAAA
;
A
#
# COMPACT_ATOMS: atom_id res chain seq x y z
N MET A 1 5.57 14.55 -19.87
CA MET A 1 4.88 13.26 -20.07
C MET A 1 3.41 13.36 -19.64
N THR A 2 2.49 12.78 -20.42
CA THR A 2 1.10 12.54 -20.02
C THR A 2 1.05 11.45 -18.95
N GLY A 3 -0.07 11.34 -18.22
CA GLY A 3 -0.27 10.24 -17.25
C GLY A 3 -0.14 8.85 -17.89
N GLY A 4 -0.50 8.72 -19.18
CA GLY A 4 -0.33 7.48 -19.95
C GLY A 4 1.12 7.12 -20.22
N GLU A 5 1.96 8.11 -20.55
CA GLU A 5 3.39 7.88 -20.81
C GLU A 5 4.15 7.52 -19.52
N ILE A 6 3.75 8.09 -18.36
CA ILE A 6 4.32 7.70 -17.05
C ILE A 6 3.96 6.25 -16.74
N GLN A 7 2.71 5.85 -16.97
CA GLN A 7 2.31 4.46 -16.81
C GLN A 7 3.05 3.52 -17.77
N GLU A 8 3.23 3.89 -19.03
CA GLU A 8 3.96 3.08 -20.00
C GLU A 8 5.45 2.94 -19.65
N ALA A 9 6.09 4.02 -19.18
CA ALA A 9 7.46 3.97 -18.74
C ALA A 9 7.62 3.10 -17.47
N LEU A 10 6.70 3.21 -16.50
CA LEU A 10 6.62 2.31 -15.34
C LEU A 10 6.47 0.84 -15.75
N ARG A 11 5.65 0.55 -16.77
CA ARG A 11 5.51 -0.79 -17.34
C ARG A 11 6.80 -1.30 -17.98
N ALA A 12 7.63 -0.43 -18.55
CA ALA A 12 8.89 -0.78 -19.19
C ALA A 12 10.05 -1.06 -18.21
N ARG A 13 9.84 -0.93 -16.89
CA ARG A 13 10.78 -1.29 -15.80
C ARG A 13 12.16 -0.62 -15.85
N ARG A 14 12.30 0.48 -16.58
CA ARG A 14 13.55 1.25 -16.61
C ARG A 14 13.53 2.32 -15.53
N PHE A 15 13.42 1.92 -14.26
CA PHE A 15 13.19 2.85 -13.14
C PHE A 15 14.20 4.00 -13.07
N THR A 16 15.47 3.72 -13.39
CA THR A 16 16.50 4.76 -13.53
C THR A 16 16.22 5.73 -14.68
N ASP A 17 15.83 5.23 -15.86
CA ASP A 17 15.49 6.07 -17.02
C ASP A 17 14.20 6.87 -16.78
N ILE A 18 13.21 6.27 -16.11
CA ILE A 18 11.98 6.95 -15.68
C ILE A 18 12.34 8.07 -14.73
N ARG A 19 13.17 7.81 -13.72
CA ARG A 19 13.64 8.83 -12.78
C ARG A 19 14.35 9.97 -13.50
N ILE A 20 15.29 9.66 -14.40
CA ILE A 20 16.02 10.67 -15.19
C ILE A 20 15.04 11.50 -16.03
N ARG A 21 14.12 10.84 -16.71
CA ARG A 21 13.15 11.48 -17.61
C ARG A 21 12.14 12.33 -16.85
N LEU A 22 11.64 11.80 -15.73
CA LEU A 22 10.81 12.54 -14.79
C LEU A 22 11.57 13.82 -14.38
N LEU A 23 12.82 13.70 -13.92
CA LEU A 23 13.59 14.87 -13.45
C LEU A 23 13.86 15.88 -14.58
N ALA A 24 14.02 15.42 -15.82
CA ALA A 24 14.28 16.26 -16.99
C ALA A 24 13.01 16.97 -17.51
N GLU A 25 11.83 16.38 -17.36
CA GLU A 25 10.57 16.87 -17.93
C GLU A 25 9.76 17.79 -16.99
N GLY A 26 10.43 18.45 -16.03
CA GLY A 26 9.81 19.39 -15.09
C GLY A 26 9.07 20.61 -15.70
N ASN A 27 8.77 20.61 -17.00
CA ASN A 27 8.04 21.65 -17.73
C ASN A 27 7.35 21.08 -18.98
N THR A 28 6.05 20.74 -18.96
CA THR A 28 5.21 20.76 -20.19
C THR A 28 3.69 20.75 -19.91
N ASP A 29 3.08 21.91 -20.14
CA ASP A 29 1.71 22.35 -20.46
C ASP A 29 0.46 21.43 -20.50
N ARG A 30 -0.71 22.00 -20.14
CA ARG A 30 -2.13 21.52 -20.21
C ARG A 30 -2.86 20.88 -19.00
N CYS A 31 -2.28 20.84 -17.82
CA CYS A 31 -3.00 20.70 -16.54
C CYS A 31 -2.48 21.79 -15.61
N GLY A 32 -3.26 22.29 -14.64
CA GLY A 32 -2.76 23.27 -13.68
C GLY A 32 -1.44 22.77 -13.07
N GLU A 33 -0.38 23.59 -13.11
CA GLU A 33 1.00 23.19 -12.78
C GLU A 33 1.10 22.41 -11.45
N GLU A 34 0.33 22.85 -10.45
CA GLU A 34 0.27 22.23 -9.13
C GLU A 34 -0.18 20.76 -9.17
N LYS A 35 -1.25 20.44 -9.90
CA LYS A 35 -1.78 19.07 -9.97
C LYS A 35 -0.84 18.12 -10.69
N ARG A 36 -0.10 18.63 -11.69
CA ARG A 36 0.92 17.85 -12.38
C ARG A 36 2.11 17.57 -11.46
N LEU A 37 2.58 18.59 -10.74
CA LEU A 37 3.68 18.46 -9.80
C LEU A 37 3.34 17.44 -8.70
N GLU A 38 2.10 17.41 -8.24
CA GLU A 38 1.57 16.41 -7.32
C GLU A 38 1.66 14.99 -7.91
N LEU A 39 1.11 14.76 -9.12
CA LEU A 39 1.17 13.46 -9.80
C LEU A 39 2.62 13.00 -10.05
N TYR A 40 3.47 13.95 -10.42
CA TYR A 40 4.89 13.75 -10.65
C TYR A 40 5.61 13.28 -9.38
N ARG A 41 5.39 13.99 -8.26
CA ARG A 41 5.99 13.65 -6.96
C ARG A 41 5.58 12.26 -6.51
N ARG A 42 4.30 11.86 -6.69
CA ARG A 42 3.84 10.49 -6.42
C ARG A 42 4.56 9.46 -7.27
N ALA A 43 4.63 9.69 -8.59
CA ALA A 43 5.28 8.76 -9.50
C ALA A 43 6.77 8.59 -9.14
N LEU A 44 7.46 9.70 -8.86
CA LEU A 44 8.86 9.66 -8.46
C LEU A 44 9.05 8.98 -7.09
N ALA A 45 8.18 9.24 -6.11
CA ALA A 45 8.24 8.59 -4.81
C ALA A 45 8.11 7.06 -4.91
N ARG A 46 7.18 6.58 -5.74
CA ARG A 46 7.02 5.13 -6.01
C ARG A 46 8.24 4.53 -6.69
N VAL A 47 8.86 5.26 -7.61
CA VAL A 47 10.13 4.85 -8.25
C VAL A 47 11.25 4.76 -7.22
N GLU A 48 11.41 5.76 -6.34
CA GLU A 48 12.42 5.74 -5.28
C GLU A 48 12.19 4.59 -4.29
N LEU A 49 10.94 4.32 -3.90
CA LEU A 49 10.58 3.16 -3.08
C LEU A 49 11.02 1.85 -3.74
N ARG A 50 10.74 1.68 -5.04
CA ARG A 50 11.15 0.48 -5.80
C ARG A 50 12.66 0.34 -5.93
N LEU A 51 13.41 1.44 -5.90
CA LEU A 51 14.87 1.42 -5.86
C LEU A 51 15.43 1.18 -4.45
N GLY A 52 14.58 1.03 -3.43
CA GLY A 52 14.99 0.90 -2.03
C GLY A 52 15.38 2.22 -1.36
N ASN A 53 15.16 3.36 -2.03
CA ASN A 53 15.51 4.69 -1.52
C ASN A 53 14.37 5.28 -0.67
N ALA A 54 14.04 4.60 0.44
CA ALA A 54 12.91 4.97 1.31
C ALA A 54 12.96 6.43 1.78
N ARG A 55 14.14 6.95 2.11
CA ARG A 55 14.34 8.35 2.53
C ARG A 55 13.99 9.36 1.45
N ALA A 56 14.38 9.09 0.20
CA ALA A 56 14.09 9.99 -0.92
C ALA A 56 12.58 9.99 -1.23
N ALA A 57 11.94 8.82 -1.18
CA ALA A 57 10.50 8.70 -1.32
C ALA A 57 9.74 9.43 -0.21
N ALA A 58 10.15 9.26 1.05
CA ALA A 58 9.55 9.96 2.19
C ALA A 58 9.61 11.49 2.03
N ALA A 59 10.73 12.04 1.57
CA ALA A 59 10.87 13.48 1.34
C ALA A 59 9.89 14.01 0.27
N LEU A 60 9.72 13.26 -0.83
CA LEU A 60 8.77 13.61 -1.90
C LEU A 60 7.31 13.57 -1.40
N LEU A 61 6.96 12.53 -0.64
CA LEU A 61 5.63 12.35 -0.09
C LEU A 61 5.33 13.36 1.03
N THR A 62 6.30 13.73 1.86
CA THR A 62 6.15 14.81 2.85
C THR A 62 5.85 16.13 2.18
N SER A 63 6.64 16.51 1.16
CA SER A 63 6.35 17.72 0.40
C SER A 63 4.96 17.68 -0.24
N LEU A 64 4.50 16.52 -0.71
CA LEU A 64 3.17 16.35 -1.28
C LEU A 64 2.07 16.53 -0.23
N VAL A 65 2.19 15.89 0.93
CA VAL A 65 1.22 15.98 2.03
C VAL A 65 1.14 17.40 2.60
N GLU A 66 2.27 18.09 2.71
CA GLU A 66 2.32 19.47 3.24
C GLU A 66 1.78 20.52 2.26
N SER A 67 1.97 20.30 0.96
CA SER A 67 1.54 21.25 -0.08
C SER A 67 0.10 21.06 -0.55
N ASN A 68 -0.51 19.90 -0.27
CA ASN A 68 -1.88 19.61 -0.66
C ASN A 68 -2.83 19.86 0.54
N PRO A 69 -3.83 20.74 0.45
CA PRO A 69 -4.79 20.97 1.54
C PRO A 69 -5.70 19.76 1.80
N LEU A 70 -5.79 18.81 0.87
CA LEU A 70 -6.59 17.59 0.97
C LEU A 70 -5.79 16.39 0.44
N PRO A 71 -4.76 15.94 1.18
CA PRO A 71 -3.99 14.75 0.81
C PRO A 71 -4.89 13.51 0.81
N GLY A 72 -4.62 12.59 -0.12
CA GLY A 72 -5.36 11.34 -0.20
C GLY A 72 -4.81 10.32 0.79
N ALA A 73 -5.64 9.36 1.23
CA ALA A 73 -5.20 8.28 2.10
C ALA A 73 -3.98 7.51 1.53
N GLY A 74 -3.90 7.37 0.20
CA GLY A 74 -2.77 6.73 -0.47
C GLY A 74 -1.42 7.44 -0.23
N ASP A 75 -1.41 8.77 -0.11
CA ASP A 75 -0.19 9.55 0.14
C ASP A 75 0.39 9.23 1.52
N TYR A 76 -0.48 9.15 2.53
CA TYR A 76 -0.10 8.70 3.87
C TYR A 76 0.29 7.22 3.90
N ASN A 77 -0.41 6.35 3.17
CA ASN A 77 -0.10 4.92 3.12
C ASN A 77 1.32 4.66 2.60
N GLU A 78 1.67 5.31 1.48
CA GLU A 78 3.00 5.20 0.87
C GLU A 78 4.08 5.81 1.78
N ARG A 79 3.80 6.95 2.42
CA ARG A 79 4.77 7.59 3.32
C ARG A 79 4.98 6.80 4.60
N GLY A 80 3.91 6.24 5.16
CA GLY A 80 3.97 5.34 6.30
C GLY A 80 4.83 4.09 6.01
N ALA A 81 4.72 3.51 4.82
CA ALA A 81 5.63 2.44 4.42
C ALA A 81 7.08 2.92 4.29
N CYS A 82 7.34 4.13 3.78
CA CYS A 82 8.70 4.68 3.78
C CYS A 82 9.29 4.74 5.20
N TYR A 83 8.52 5.26 6.17
CA TYR A 83 8.95 5.32 7.57
C TYR A 83 9.18 3.93 8.17
N TRP A 84 8.31 2.98 7.84
CA TRP A 84 8.49 1.58 8.26
C TRP A 84 9.80 0.98 7.73
N LEU A 85 10.13 1.20 6.46
CA LEU A 85 11.39 0.73 5.87
C LEU A 85 12.63 1.40 6.48
N MET A 86 12.47 2.60 7.04
CA MET A 86 13.53 3.33 7.75
C MET A 86 13.55 3.01 9.26
N GLU A 87 12.77 2.02 9.71
CA GLU A 87 12.62 1.60 11.10
C GLU A 87 12.00 2.65 12.04
N ASP A 88 11.43 3.74 11.49
CA ASP A 88 10.65 4.72 12.24
C ASP A 88 9.20 4.24 12.37
N ARG A 89 9.00 3.29 13.30
CA ARG A 89 7.71 2.61 13.53
C ARG A 89 6.62 3.59 13.96
N GLU A 90 6.96 4.56 14.81
CA GLU A 90 6.02 5.55 15.32
C GLU A 90 5.53 6.49 14.22
N ALA A 91 6.42 6.97 13.35
CA ALA A 91 6.02 7.79 12.21
C ALA A 91 5.15 6.99 11.21
N ALA A 92 5.48 5.72 10.97
CA ALA A 92 4.67 4.85 10.09
C ALA A 92 3.23 4.69 10.58
N ILE A 93 3.06 4.33 11.87
CA ILE A 93 1.73 4.16 12.49
C ILE A 93 0.95 5.47 12.47
N ARG A 94 1.61 6.59 12.79
CA ARG A 94 1.00 7.93 12.75
C ARG A 94 0.45 8.26 11.37
N ASP A 95 1.22 7.99 10.31
CA ASP A 95 0.79 8.24 8.94
C ASP A 95 -0.43 7.39 8.56
N TRP A 96 -0.41 6.09 8.86
CA TRP A 96 -1.57 5.25 8.56
C TRP A 96 -2.82 5.68 9.35
N ARG A 97 -2.66 6.19 10.57
CA ARG A 97 -3.75 6.83 11.35
C ARG A 97 -4.28 8.10 10.69
N GLU A 98 -3.41 8.96 10.14
CA GLU A 98 -3.87 10.13 9.37
C GLU A 98 -4.60 9.71 8.08
N GLY A 99 -4.18 8.60 7.45
CA GLY A 99 -4.87 7.97 6.33
C GLY A 99 -6.34 7.64 6.63
N LEU A 100 -6.65 7.18 7.84
CA LEU A 100 -8.03 6.90 8.30
C LEU A 100 -8.92 8.14 8.36
N ARG A 101 -8.32 9.32 8.59
CA ARG A 101 -9.02 10.61 8.72
C ARG A 101 -9.25 11.31 7.39
N CYS A 102 -8.64 10.82 6.31
CA CYS A 102 -8.83 11.38 4.98
C CYS A 102 -10.31 11.33 4.57
N LYS A 103 -10.80 12.37 3.89
CA LYS A 103 -12.17 12.37 3.35
C LYS A 103 -12.32 11.42 2.16
N TYR A 104 -11.25 11.23 1.41
CA TYR A 104 -11.19 10.42 0.20
C TYR A 104 -10.01 9.45 0.25
N GLY A 105 -10.19 8.25 -0.29
CA GLY A 105 -9.16 7.25 -0.42
C GLY A 105 -9.62 6.14 -1.35
N ASP A 106 -9.74 4.91 -0.88
CA ASP A 106 -10.15 3.80 -1.74
C ASP A 106 -11.67 3.72 -1.98
N GLY A 107 -12.05 2.91 -2.98
CA GLY A 107 -13.45 2.63 -3.32
C GLY A 107 -14.23 1.88 -2.24
N ALA A 108 -13.59 1.50 -1.12
CA ALA A 108 -14.20 0.84 0.03
C ALA A 108 -14.26 1.76 1.27
N GLY A 109 -14.15 3.08 1.10
CA GLY A 109 -14.35 4.03 2.19
C GLY A 109 -13.14 4.19 3.12
N ASN A 110 -11.93 4.17 2.55
CA ASN A 110 -10.65 4.21 3.28
C ASN A 110 -10.43 2.96 4.13
N LEU A 111 -10.70 1.80 3.55
CA LEU A 111 -10.42 0.55 4.23
C LEU A 111 -8.91 0.26 4.27
N SER A 112 -8.17 0.62 3.22
CA SER A 112 -6.73 0.29 3.07
C SER A 112 -5.86 0.81 4.22
N PRO A 113 -5.99 2.08 4.71
CA PRO A 113 -5.25 2.50 5.89
C PRO A 113 -5.55 1.66 7.14
N ALA A 114 -6.79 1.17 7.31
CA ALA A 114 -7.15 0.31 8.43
C ALA A 114 -6.50 -1.07 8.32
N LEU A 115 -6.51 -1.65 7.11
CA LEU A 115 -5.81 -2.90 6.83
C LEU A 115 -4.29 -2.75 7.05
N LEU A 116 -3.70 -1.64 6.61
CA LEU A 116 -2.29 -1.34 6.84
C LEU A 116 -1.97 -1.11 8.32
N LEU A 117 -2.89 -0.56 9.13
CA LEU A 117 -2.72 -0.44 10.58
C LEU A 117 -2.66 -1.81 11.29
N TYR A 118 -3.30 -2.82 10.72
CA TYR A 118 -3.29 -4.17 11.29
C TYR A 118 -1.91 -4.83 11.17
N TYR A 119 -1.17 -4.55 10.10
CA TYR A 119 0.18 -5.08 9.91
C TYR A 119 1.17 -4.76 11.06
N PRO A 120 1.43 -3.49 11.43
CA PRO A 120 2.33 -3.16 12.53
C PRO A 120 1.84 -3.72 13.87
N ALA A 121 0.51 -3.83 14.06
CA ALA A 121 -0.05 -4.42 15.27
C ALA A 121 0.42 -5.87 15.46
N VAL A 122 0.34 -6.67 14.39
CA VAL A 122 0.84 -8.05 14.40
C VAL A 122 2.36 -8.08 14.47
N ALA A 123 3.05 -7.29 13.65
CA ALA A 123 4.51 -7.28 13.57
C ALA A 123 5.20 -6.88 14.89
N LEU A 124 4.56 -6.02 15.68
CA LEU A 124 5.06 -5.54 16.98
C LEU A 124 4.45 -6.28 18.17
N SER A 125 3.53 -7.23 17.93
CA SER A 125 2.72 -7.87 19.00
C SER A 125 2.01 -6.84 19.90
N ASP A 126 1.55 -5.73 19.30
CA ASP A 126 0.87 -4.64 20.01
C ASP A 126 -0.64 -4.86 20.00
N GLU A 127 -1.17 -5.36 21.11
CA GLU A 127 -2.59 -5.66 21.29
C GLU A 127 -3.48 -4.43 21.19
N ALA A 128 -3.02 -3.29 21.72
CA ALA A 128 -3.81 -2.06 21.73
C ALA A 128 -3.95 -1.52 20.29
N LEU A 129 -2.85 -1.53 19.53
CA LEU A 129 -2.87 -1.18 18.12
C LEU A 129 -3.69 -2.17 17.29
N ARG A 130 -3.69 -3.46 17.66
CA ARG A 130 -4.51 -4.48 16.98
C ARG A 130 -6.00 -4.20 17.17
N GLN A 131 -6.42 -3.90 18.40
CA GLN A 131 -7.81 -3.57 18.70
C GLN A 131 -8.24 -2.30 17.96
N GLU A 132 -7.39 -1.26 17.91
CA GLU A 132 -7.64 -0.06 17.12
C GLU A 132 -7.82 -0.36 15.62
N ALA A 133 -6.95 -1.20 15.05
CA ALA A 133 -7.04 -1.61 13.65
C ALA A 133 -8.34 -2.38 13.37
N ILE A 134 -8.71 -3.32 14.25
CA ILE A 134 -9.96 -4.09 14.18
C ILE A 134 -11.18 -3.17 14.17
N GLU A 135 -11.26 -2.24 15.14
CA GLU A 135 -12.38 -1.28 15.23
C GLU A 135 -12.47 -0.41 13.99
N ALA A 136 -11.33 0.03 13.45
CA ALA A 136 -11.29 0.81 12.21
C ALA A 136 -11.77 0.00 10.99
N ILE A 137 -11.40 -1.28 10.90
CA ILE A 137 -11.87 -2.20 9.84
C ILE A 137 -13.39 -2.41 9.96
N GLU A 138 -13.88 -2.77 11.15
CA GLU A 138 -15.31 -3.00 11.41
C GLU A 138 -16.17 -1.78 11.08
N GLN A 139 -15.75 -0.60 11.55
CA GLN A 139 -16.46 0.65 11.28
C GLN A 139 -16.61 0.88 9.77
N ARG A 140 -15.57 0.55 8.97
CA ARG A 140 -15.52 0.82 7.52
C ARG A 140 -16.32 -0.21 6.74
N LEU A 141 -16.26 -1.48 7.16
CA LEU A 141 -17.11 -2.53 6.62
C LEU A 141 -18.61 -2.22 6.80
N ASN A 142 -18.99 -1.51 7.87
CA ASN A 142 -20.38 -1.14 8.16
C ASN A 142 -20.90 0.10 7.41
N THR A 143 -20.08 0.79 6.61
CA THR A 143 -20.51 2.03 5.92
C THR A 143 -21.37 1.81 4.66
N GLY A 144 -21.67 0.55 4.31
CA GLY A 144 -22.45 0.18 3.11
C GLY A 144 -21.68 0.27 1.78
N TRP A 145 -20.56 1.00 1.75
CA TRP A 145 -19.64 1.11 0.61
C TRP A 145 -18.66 -0.08 0.50
N ALA A 146 -18.46 -0.81 1.60
CA ALA A 146 -17.52 -1.93 1.69
C ALA A 146 -18.07 -3.25 1.11
N LYS A 147 -18.73 -3.17 -0.04
CA LYS A 147 -19.08 -4.35 -0.86
C LYS A 147 -17.99 -4.67 -1.87
N ASN A 148 -17.17 -3.68 -2.22
CA ASN A 148 -16.11 -3.80 -3.20
C ASN A 148 -14.76 -4.07 -2.53
N TRP A 149 -13.79 -4.46 -3.34
CA TRP A 149 -12.39 -4.55 -2.93
C TRP A 149 -11.88 -3.26 -2.24
N PRO A 150 -11.11 -3.35 -1.13
CA PRO A 150 -10.57 -4.54 -0.49
C PRO A 150 -11.42 -5.14 0.66
N ALA A 151 -12.74 -4.99 0.68
CA ALA A 151 -13.60 -5.47 1.77
C ALA A 151 -13.46 -6.96 2.16
N PRO A 152 -13.29 -7.92 1.22
CA PRO A 152 -13.07 -9.32 1.57
C PRO A 152 -11.84 -9.51 2.48
N LEU A 153 -10.78 -8.72 2.26
CA LEU A 153 -9.58 -8.77 3.09
C LEU A 153 -9.87 -8.28 4.52
N GLY A 154 -10.72 -7.26 4.68
CA GLY A 154 -11.16 -6.80 5.99
C GLY A 154 -11.88 -7.90 6.77
N ARG A 155 -12.84 -8.59 6.13
CA ARG A 155 -13.55 -9.73 6.76
C ARG A 155 -12.60 -10.85 7.16
N TYR A 156 -11.63 -11.17 6.31
CA TYR A 156 -10.60 -12.17 6.60
C TYR A 156 -9.73 -11.78 7.80
N LEU A 157 -9.31 -10.52 7.92
CA LEU A 157 -8.52 -10.07 9.08
C LEU A 157 -9.32 -10.10 10.38
N LEU A 158 -10.64 -9.91 10.31
CA LEU A 158 -11.57 -10.03 11.44
C LEU A 158 -11.98 -11.47 11.77
N ASP A 159 -11.37 -12.49 11.13
CA ASP A 159 -11.72 -13.90 11.27
C ASP A 159 -13.21 -14.21 10.96
N GLN A 160 -13.84 -13.38 10.11
CA GLN A 160 -15.21 -13.59 9.61
C GLN A 160 -15.24 -14.46 8.34
N ALA A 161 -14.06 -14.74 7.78
CA ALA A 161 -13.86 -15.65 6.66
C ALA A 161 -12.52 -16.36 6.85
N ASP A 162 -12.47 -17.67 6.58
CA ASP A 162 -11.21 -18.40 6.48
C ASP A 162 -10.54 -18.25 5.10
N ASP A 163 -9.41 -18.92 4.88
CA ASP A 163 -8.67 -18.86 3.61
C ASP A 163 -9.47 -19.39 2.41
N ALA A 164 -10.31 -20.41 2.61
CA ALA A 164 -11.12 -21.01 1.55
C ALA A 164 -12.33 -20.12 1.23
N GLU A 165 -12.99 -19.59 2.26
CA GLU A 165 -14.10 -18.66 2.15
C GLU A 165 -13.66 -17.36 1.48
N LEU A 166 -12.52 -16.78 1.88
CA LEU A 166 -11.95 -15.60 1.23
C LEU A 166 -11.69 -15.84 -0.26
N ALA A 167 -11.09 -16.97 -0.62
CA ALA A 167 -10.81 -17.32 -2.01
C ALA A 167 -12.11 -17.49 -2.83
N GLN A 168 -13.13 -18.11 -2.25
CA GLN A 168 -14.43 -18.28 -2.89
C GLN A 168 -15.16 -16.94 -3.07
N GLU A 169 -15.14 -16.09 -2.05
CA GLU A 169 -15.75 -14.76 -2.09
C GLU A 169 -15.12 -13.90 -3.17
N ILE A 170 -13.78 -13.85 -3.22
CA ILE A 170 -13.04 -13.16 -4.27
C ILE A 170 -13.40 -13.73 -5.65
N ALA A 171 -13.41 -15.05 -5.83
CA ALA A 171 -13.74 -15.64 -7.12
C ALA A 171 -15.18 -15.33 -7.59
N ARG A 172 -16.13 -15.14 -6.65
CA ARG A 172 -17.54 -14.89 -6.96
C ARG A 172 -17.85 -13.41 -7.15
N GLU A 173 -17.37 -12.56 -6.25
CA GLU A 173 -17.83 -11.17 -6.12
C GLU A 173 -16.84 -10.16 -6.68
N HIS A 174 -15.54 -10.47 -6.61
CA HIS A 174 -14.49 -9.58 -7.09
C HIS A 174 -13.32 -10.38 -7.69
N PRO A 175 -13.49 -11.02 -8.86
CA PRO A 175 -12.42 -11.80 -9.45
C PRO A 175 -11.17 -10.93 -9.61
N ILE A 176 -10.10 -11.28 -8.89
CA ILE A 176 -8.84 -10.52 -8.92
C ILE A 176 -8.39 -10.42 -10.37
N SER A 177 -8.33 -9.19 -10.86
CA SER A 177 -7.99 -8.91 -12.26
C SER A 177 -6.70 -8.12 -12.37
N GLN A 178 -6.34 -7.37 -11.32
CA GLN A 178 -5.15 -6.55 -11.30
C GLN A 178 -4.02 -7.19 -10.48
N PRO A 179 -2.75 -7.06 -10.91
CA PRO A 179 -1.61 -7.56 -10.14
C PRO A 179 -1.52 -7.01 -8.71
N ASP A 180 -1.91 -5.76 -8.47
CA ASP A 180 -1.86 -5.14 -7.13
C ASP A 180 -2.89 -5.76 -6.17
N GLU A 181 -4.08 -6.10 -6.65
CA GLU A 181 -5.10 -6.80 -5.86
C GLU A 181 -4.58 -8.18 -5.40
N ARG A 182 -3.93 -8.91 -6.31
CA ARG A 182 -3.34 -10.21 -5.98
C ARG A 182 -2.16 -10.07 -5.01
N CYS A 183 -1.37 -9.02 -5.15
CA CYS A 183 -0.29 -8.72 -4.21
C CYS A 183 -0.84 -8.47 -2.79
N ARG A 184 -1.86 -7.61 -2.66
CA ARG A 184 -2.54 -7.35 -1.38
C ARG A 184 -3.14 -8.63 -0.80
N PHE A 185 -3.80 -9.44 -1.62
CA PHE A 185 -4.35 -10.73 -1.20
C PHE A 185 -3.29 -11.62 -0.55
N GLU A 186 -2.16 -11.85 -1.22
CA GLU A 186 -1.09 -12.68 -0.65
C GLU A 186 -0.42 -12.01 0.56
N PHE A 187 -0.29 -10.67 0.58
CA PHE A 187 0.27 -9.94 1.70
C PHE A 187 -0.57 -10.11 2.98
N TYR A 188 -1.88 -9.87 2.94
CA TYR A 188 -2.71 -9.99 4.15
C TYR A 188 -2.84 -11.43 4.65
N ARG A 189 -2.76 -12.42 3.74
CA ARG A 189 -2.61 -13.84 4.13
C ARG A 189 -1.27 -14.11 4.82
N ALA A 190 -0.20 -13.46 4.37
CA ALA A 190 1.08 -13.50 5.08
C ALA A 190 0.95 -12.95 6.50
N ILE A 191 0.24 -11.83 6.68
CA ILE A 191 0.03 -11.22 7.99
C ILE A 191 -0.75 -12.15 8.93
N LYS A 192 -1.82 -12.80 8.47
CA LYS A 192 -2.54 -13.79 9.29
C LYS A 192 -1.72 -15.05 9.59
N ALA A 193 -0.91 -15.52 8.66
CA ALA A 193 0.02 -16.62 8.93
C ALA A 193 1.05 -16.22 10.01
N PHE A 194 1.56 -14.99 9.94
CA PHE A 194 2.49 -14.44 10.92
C PHE A 194 1.84 -14.28 12.29
N GLU A 195 0.60 -13.78 12.37
CA GLU A 195 -0.19 -13.69 13.60
C GLU A 195 -0.36 -15.06 14.29
N ARG A 196 -0.55 -16.12 13.50
CA ARG A 196 -0.69 -17.50 13.99
C ARG A 196 0.66 -18.15 14.37
N GLY A 197 1.77 -17.44 14.23
CA GLY A 197 3.12 -17.97 14.46
C GLY A 197 3.64 -18.90 13.37
N ASP A 198 2.98 -18.98 12.21
CA ASP A 198 3.44 -19.76 11.05
C ASP A 198 4.32 -18.90 10.13
N GLU A 199 5.52 -18.59 10.63
CA GLU A 199 6.51 -17.78 9.92
C GLU A 199 6.91 -18.36 8.55
N PRO A 200 7.15 -19.68 8.38
CA PRO A 200 7.47 -20.24 7.06
C PRO A 200 6.37 -20.00 6.02
N LEU A 201 5.09 -20.12 6.42
CA LEU A 201 3.97 -19.81 5.54
C LEU A 201 3.89 -18.31 5.26
N ALA A 202 4.08 -17.46 6.27
CA ALA A 202 4.07 -16.01 6.11
C ALA A 202 5.11 -15.55 5.07
N ILE A 203 6.37 -16.00 5.19
CA ILE A 203 7.43 -15.64 4.25
C ILE A 203 7.12 -16.17 2.84
N ARG A 204 6.60 -17.39 2.71
CA ARG A 204 6.18 -17.93 1.40
C ARG A 204 5.09 -17.06 0.76
N ARG A 205 4.13 -16.57 1.53
CA ARG A 205 3.06 -15.68 1.06
C ARG A 205 3.61 -14.31 0.65
N CYS A 206 4.53 -13.73 1.41
CA CYS A 206 5.24 -12.51 0.99
C CYS A 206 6.02 -12.72 -0.31
N GLN A 207 6.68 -13.87 -0.50
CA GLN A 207 7.35 -14.20 -1.77
C GLN A 207 6.35 -14.28 -2.93
N CYS A 208 5.16 -14.86 -2.72
CA CYS A 208 4.10 -14.84 -3.72
C CYS A 208 3.66 -13.40 -4.07
N ALA A 209 3.45 -12.55 -3.05
CA ALA A 209 3.09 -11.14 -3.25
C ALA A 209 4.14 -10.40 -4.11
N VAL A 210 5.42 -10.59 -3.79
CA VAL A 210 6.54 -9.97 -4.52
C VAL A 210 6.68 -10.52 -5.94
N ALA A 211 6.43 -11.82 -6.16
CA ALA A 211 6.52 -12.44 -7.48
C ALA A 211 5.45 -11.92 -8.47
N ILE A 212 4.26 -11.59 -7.96
CA ILE A 212 3.14 -11.05 -8.75
C ILE A 212 3.47 -9.67 -9.30
N GLU A 213 4.00 -8.79 -8.44
CA GLU A 213 4.16 -7.36 -8.72
C GLU A 213 5.50 -7.01 -9.38
N GLN A 214 6.24 -8.01 -9.86
CA GLN A 214 7.30 -7.76 -10.83
C GLN A 214 6.75 -7.11 -12.11
N GLN A 215 5.43 -7.06 -12.34
CA GLN A 215 4.88 -6.78 -13.66
C GLN A 215 4.60 -5.30 -14.01
N THR A 216 3.95 -4.45 -13.19
CA THR A 216 3.57 -3.09 -13.67
C THR A 216 3.20 -2.01 -12.62
N THR A 217 2.88 -2.37 -11.38
CA THR A 217 2.41 -1.43 -10.33
C THR A 217 3.10 -1.72 -9.00
N SER A 218 3.24 -0.71 -8.13
CA SER A 218 3.84 -0.81 -6.79
C SER A 218 2.82 -0.48 -5.71
N SER A 219 2.22 -1.48 -5.09
CA SER A 219 1.40 -1.26 -3.88
C SER A 219 2.28 -1.02 -2.65
N THR A 220 1.70 -0.37 -1.63
CA THR A 220 2.32 -0.27 -0.30
C THR A 220 2.63 -1.66 0.25
N GLU A 221 1.69 -2.58 0.09
CA GLU A 221 1.78 -3.98 0.52
C GLU A 221 2.94 -4.72 -0.14
N PHE A 222 3.22 -4.49 -1.44
CA PHE A 222 4.40 -5.07 -2.09
C PHE A 222 5.70 -4.67 -1.43
N VAL A 223 5.86 -3.38 -1.14
CA VAL A 223 7.10 -2.84 -0.56
C VAL A 223 7.33 -3.42 0.84
N LEU A 224 6.25 -3.55 1.62
CA LEU A 224 6.29 -4.18 2.93
C LEU A 224 6.59 -5.69 2.82
N ALA A 225 5.98 -6.40 1.86
CA ALA A 225 6.25 -7.81 1.62
C ALA A 225 7.72 -8.06 1.22
N ASP A 226 8.28 -7.27 0.29
CA ASP A 226 9.69 -7.35 -0.12
C ASP A 226 10.63 -7.11 1.06
N HIS A 227 10.32 -6.14 1.91
CA HIS A 227 11.09 -5.89 3.13
C HIS A 227 11.07 -7.08 4.09
N MET A 228 9.90 -7.67 4.35
CA MET A 228 9.78 -8.87 5.18
C MET A 228 10.58 -10.05 4.62
N VAL A 229 10.54 -10.28 3.31
CA VAL A 229 11.33 -11.35 2.66
C VAL A 229 12.82 -11.11 2.82
N ARG A 230 13.29 -9.88 2.70
CA ARG A 230 14.71 -9.53 2.86
C ARG A 230 15.18 -9.67 4.31
N GLN A 231 14.36 -9.27 5.28
CA GLN A 231 14.68 -9.43 6.71
C GLN A 231 14.82 -10.90 7.10
N ALA A 232 13.95 -11.78 6.59
CA ALA A 232 14.04 -13.22 6.84
C ALA A 232 15.24 -13.91 6.18
N ALA A 233 15.91 -13.25 5.23
CA ALA A 233 17.08 -13.77 4.52
C ALA A 233 18.42 -13.26 5.07
N ALA A 234 18.40 -12.28 5.98
CA ALA A 234 19.58 -11.67 6.59
C ALA A 234 20.01 -12.43 7.85
#